data_AF-A0A7X2MLL1-F1
#
_entry.id   AF-A0A7X2MLL1-F1
#
_cell.length_a   1.000
_cell.length_b   1.000
_cell.length_c   1.000
_cell.angle_alpha   90.00
_cell.angle_beta   90.00
_cell.angle_gamma   90.00
#
_symmetry.space_group_name_H-M   'P 1'
#
loop_
_entity.id
_entity.type
_entity.pdbx_description
1 polymer ?
#
loop_
_entity_poly.entity_id
_entity_poly.type
_entity_poly.pdbx_seq_one_letter_code
_entity_poly.pdbx_strand_id
1 'polypeptide(L)'
;YDELFADTRRWVQQGLLDYIAPQLYWPFSRQAARYDVLANWWAEVVKPTKTRLYIGLALYKVGEPSKIEPDWTQQGGVPELKKQLDLNESNPNIDGTILFRENYLNQPQTQQAVSYLKSRWGG
;
A
#
# COMPACT_ATOMS: atom_id res chain seq x y z
N TYR A 1 -0.09 7.67 -17.03
CA TYR A 1 -1.00 6.64 -16.47
C TYR A 1 -2.23 7.44 -16.10
N ASP A 2 -3.11 7.63 -17.09
CA ASP A 2 -4.12 8.71 -17.15
C ASP A 2 -5.51 8.17 -17.54
N GLU A 3 -5.83 6.92 -17.18
CA GLU A 3 -7.03 6.24 -17.71
C GLU A 3 -8.16 5.99 -16.71
N LEU A 4 -8.07 6.52 -15.49
CA LEU A 4 -9.20 6.53 -14.57
C LEU A 4 -9.46 7.95 -14.09
N PHE A 5 -10.16 8.73 -14.94
CA PHE A 5 -10.71 10.06 -14.67
C PHE A 5 -11.79 10.07 -13.56
N ALA A 6 -11.67 9.23 -12.53
CA ALA A 6 -12.21 9.60 -11.25
C ALA A 6 -11.28 10.72 -10.76
N ASP A 7 -11.76 11.97 -10.77
CA ASP A 7 -11.01 13.11 -10.25
C ASP A 7 -11.01 13.04 -8.70
N THR A 8 -10.55 11.91 -8.18
CA THR A 8 -10.41 11.61 -6.77
C THR A 8 -9.51 12.65 -6.11
N ARG A 9 -8.55 13.20 -6.86
CA ARG A 9 -7.75 14.34 -6.42
C ARG A 9 -8.64 15.54 -6.15
N ARG A 10 -9.50 15.94 -7.08
CA ARG A 10 -10.44 17.06 -6.85
C ARG A 10 -11.40 16.77 -5.71
N TRP A 11 -11.91 15.54 -5.56
CA TRP A 11 -12.78 15.20 -4.43
C TRP A 11 -12.07 15.36 -3.09
N VAL A 12 -10.81 14.92 -2.99
CA VAL A 12 -9.96 15.16 -1.81
C VAL A 12 -9.75 16.65 -1.59
N GLN A 13 -9.31 17.38 -2.63
CA GLN A 13 -9.00 18.82 -2.54
C GLN A 13 -10.21 19.68 -2.20
N GLN A 14 -11.41 19.25 -2.60
CA GLN A 14 -12.68 19.89 -2.26
C GLN A 14 -13.23 19.44 -0.88
N GLY A 15 -12.57 18.49 -0.20
CA GLY A 15 -13.00 17.99 1.10
C GLY A 15 -14.30 17.17 1.04
N LEU A 16 -14.60 16.54 -0.10
CA LEU A 16 -15.83 15.77 -0.30
C LEU A 16 -15.80 14.37 0.32
N LEU A 17 -14.63 13.91 0.78
CA LEU A 17 -14.39 12.56 1.26
C LEU A 17 -13.87 12.58 2.70
N ASP A 18 -14.42 11.71 3.55
CA ASP A 18 -13.88 11.44 4.89
C ASP A 18 -12.56 10.67 4.82
N TYR A 19 -12.40 9.82 3.80
CA TYR A 19 -11.16 9.11 3.53
C TYR A 19 -10.99 8.76 2.05
N ILE A 20 -9.74 8.50 1.65
CA ILE A 20 -9.38 7.93 0.36
C ILE A 20 -8.46 6.73 0.56
N ALA A 21 -8.64 5.71 -0.29
CA ALA A 21 -7.88 4.48 -0.23
C ALA A 21 -7.24 4.11 -1.57
N PRO A 22 -6.13 4.76 -1.97
CA PRO A 22 -5.46 4.45 -3.23
C PRO A 22 -4.83 3.04 -3.19
N GLN A 23 -5.01 2.30 -4.28
CA GLN A 23 -4.47 0.96 -4.44
C GLN A 23 -3.04 1.04 -4.97
N LEU A 24 -2.04 0.93 -4.09
CA LEU A 24 -0.62 0.99 -4.45
C LEU A 24 -0.04 -0.43 -4.49
N TYR A 25 -0.23 -1.09 -5.63
CA TYR A 25 0.08 -2.52 -5.80
C TYR A 25 1.42 -2.81 -6.48
N TRP A 26 2.32 -1.84 -6.50
CA TRP A 26 3.62 -1.94 -7.15
C TRP A 26 4.75 -1.90 -6.13
N PRO A 27 5.85 -2.61 -6.36
CA PRO A 27 6.98 -2.61 -5.44
C PRO A 27 7.84 -1.36 -5.56
N PHE A 28 8.74 -1.15 -4.61
CA PHE A 28 9.75 -0.07 -4.64
C PHE A 28 10.70 -0.14 -5.85
N SER A 29 10.86 -1.30 -6.49
CA SER A 29 11.71 -1.47 -7.66
C SER A 29 11.04 -1.04 -8.98
N ARG A 30 9.70 -0.88 -8.99
CA ARG A 30 8.94 -0.58 -10.21
C ARG A 30 9.06 0.90 -10.58
N GLN A 31 10.04 1.24 -11.42
CA GLN A 31 10.33 2.64 -11.80
C GLN A 31 9.11 3.42 -12.33
N ALA A 32 8.26 2.78 -13.14
CA ALA A 32 7.08 3.42 -13.73
C ALA A 32 5.96 3.73 -12.72
N ALA A 33 5.95 3.08 -11.56
CA ALA A 33 4.90 3.19 -10.55
C ALA A 33 5.47 2.87 -9.16
N ARG A 34 6.51 3.60 -8.76
CA ARG A 34 7.27 3.30 -7.55
C ARG A 34 6.42 3.58 -6.31
N TYR A 35 6.36 2.61 -5.39
CA TYR A 35 5.50 2.68 -4.21
C TYR A 35 5.66 3.99 -3.42
N ASP A 36 6.90 4.36 -3.11
CA ASP A 36 7.23 5.55 -2.32
C ASP A 36 6.84 6.86 -3.00
N VAL A 37 7.03 6.95 -4.31
CA VAL A 37 6.64 8.13 -5.09
C VAL A 37 5.14 8.32 -5.01
N LEU A 38 4.37 7.23 -5.19
CA LEU A 38 2.91 7.29 -5.15
C LEU A 38 2.38 7.54 -3.74
N ALA A 39 2.92 6.87 -2.72
CA ALA A 39 2.51 7.05 -1.33
C ALA A 39 2.75 8.49 -0.85
N ASN A 40 3.94 9.04 -1.12
CA ASN A 40 4.26 10.43 -0.76
C ASN A 40 3.44 11.44 -1.57
N TRP A 41 3.16 11.15 -2.85
CA TRP A 41 2.29 12.01 -3.65
C TRP A 41 0.87 12.07 -3.08
N TRP A 42 0.28 10.94 -2.70
CA TRP A 42 -1.04 10.92 -2.06
C TRP A 42 -1.04 11.63 -0.70
N ALA A 43 0.02 11.46 0.09
CA ALA A 43 0.19 12.17 1.35
C ALA A 43 0.16 13.69 1.16
N GLU A 44 0.87 14.22 0.14
CA GLU A 44 0.82 15.65 -0.17
C GLU A 44 -0.55 16.11 -0.71
N VAL A 45 -1.31 15.23 -1.38
CA VAL A 45 -2.67 15.53 -1.87
C VAL A 45 -3.66 15.70 -0.71
N VAL A 46 -3.57 14.87 0.35
CA VAL A 46 -4.49 14.94 1.51
C VAL A 46 -4.07 15.96 2.57
N LYS A 47 -2.77 16.28 2.67
CA LYS A 47 -2.19 17.18 3.69
C LYS A 47 -2.94 18.50 3.92
N PRO A 48 -3.43 19.23 2.90
CA PRO A 48 -4.18 20.48 3.14
C PRO A 48 -5.66 20.27 3.48
N THR A 49 -6.12 19.02 3.64
CA THR A 49 -7.55 18.67 3.77
C THR A 49 -7.83 17.94 5.08
N LYS A 50 -9.09 17.53 5.29
CA LYS A 50 -9.51 16.67 6.42
C LYS A 50 -9.71 15.20 6.00
N THR A 51 -9.41 14.88 4.74
CA THR A 51 -9.58 13.54 4.20
C THR A 51 -8.48 12.64 4.72
N ARG A 52 -8.85 11.52 5.34
CA ARG A 52 -7.89 10.50 5.81
C ARG A 52 -7.33 9.69 4.65
N LEU A 53 -6.08 9.26 4.75
CA LEU A 53 -5.40 8.46 3.73
C LEU A 53 -5.09 7.05 4.25
N TYR A 54 -5.67 6.04 3.60
CA TYR A 54 -5.40 4.64 3.87
C TYR A 54 -4.79 3.94 2.67
N ILE A 55 -3.50 3.56 2.72
CA ILE A 55 -2.86 2.96 1.55
C ILE A 55 -3.28 1.50 1.38
N GLY A 56 -3.75 1.13 0.19
CA GLY A 56 -4.07 -0.26 -0.15
C GLY A 56 -2.81 -1.03 -0.58
N LEU A 57 -2.44 -2.09 0.15
CA LEU A 57 -1.33 -2.99 -0.18
C LEU A 57 -1.79 -4.25 -0.90
N ALA A 58 -0.94 -4.73 -1.81
CA ALA A 58 -1.17 -5.96 -2.58
C ALA A 58 -0.74 -7.22 -1.82
N LEU A 59 -1.42 -7.56 -0.72
CA LEU A 59 -1.12 -8.80 0.02
C LEU A 59 -1.19 -10.04 -0.88
N TYR A 60 -2.08 -10.04 -1.88
CA TYR A 60 -2.21 -11.13 -2.85
C TYR A 60 -0.96 -11.38 -3.72
N LYS A 61 -0.08 -10.38 -3.87
CA LYS A 61 1.18 -10.54 -4.62
C LYS A 61 2.28 -11.15 -3.77
N VAL A 62 2.18 -11.06 -2.44
CA VAL A 62 3.20 -11.60 -1.53
C VAL A 62 3.31 -13.11 -1.70
N GLY A 63 4.55 -13.57 -1.89
CA GLY A 63 4.86 -14.97 -2.16
C GLY A 63 4.53 -15.45 -3.57
N GLU A 64 3.94 -14.61 -4.43
CA GLU A 64 3.58 -14.96 -5.81
C GLU A 64 4.74 -14.70 -6.79
N PRO A 65 5.29 -15.72 -7.47
CA PRO A 65 6.38 -15.55 -8.41
C PRO A 65 6.06 -14.60 -9.57
N SER A 66 6.91 -13.59 -9.75
CA SER A 66 6.82 -12.67 -10.88
C SER A 66 8.22 -12.37 -11.43
N LYS A 67 8.41 -12.56 -12.74
CA LYS A 67 9.67 -12.22 -13.42
C LYS A 67 9.95 -10.72 -13.42
N ILE A 68 8.89 -9.91 -13.37
CA ILE A 68 8.96 -8.45 -13.48
C ILE A 68 8.87 -7.73 -12.13
N GLU A 69 8.47 -8.45 -11.07
CA GLU A 69 8.34 -7.93 -9.70
C GLU A 69 8.87 -8.99 -8.70
N PRO A 70 10.17 -9.36 -8.76
CA PRO A 70 10.72 -10.45 -7.96
C PRO A 70 10.69 -10.18 -6.45
N ASP A 71 10.63 -8.90 -6.04
CA ASP A 71 10.66 -8.47 -4.65
C ASP A 71 9.52 -9.06 -3.81
N TRP A 72 8.38 -9.34 -4.44
CA TRP A 72 7.24 -9.97 -3.76
C TRP A 72 7.49 -11.42 -3.32
N THR A 73 8.57 -12.06 -3.79
CA THR A 73 8.93 -13.44 -3.41
C THR A 73 10.19 -13.55 -2.58
N GLN A 74 11.02 -12.51 -2.54
CA GLN A 74 12.26 -12.53 -1.76
C GLN A 74 11.93 -12.72 -0.28
N GLN A 75 12.47 -13.79 0.34
CA GLN A 75 12.21 -14.14 1.75
C GLN A 75 10.70 -14.14 2.08
N GLY A 76 9.89 -14.76 1.22
CA GLY A 76 8.44 -14.83 1.39
C GLY A 76 7.71 -13.50 1.18
N GLY A 77 8.36 -12.52 0.55
CA GLY A 77 7.83 -11.18 0.29
C GLY A 77 7.75 -10.26 1.51
N VAL A 78 8.23 -10.73 2.67
CA VAL A 78 8.26 -9.96 3.92
C VAL A 78 9.10 -8.67 3.81
N PRO A 79 10.28 -8.64 3.16
CA PRO A 79 11.07 -7.42 3.07
C PRO A 79 10.36 -6.29 2.31
N GLU A 80 9.66 -6.61 1.23
CA GLU A 80 8.91 -5.61 0.44
C GLU A 80 7.71 -5.10 1.24
N LEU A 81 6.92 -6.01 1.83
CA LEU A 81 5.79 -5.64 2.69
C LEU A 81 6.24 -4.76 3.87
N LYS A 82 7.36 -5.12 4.53
CA LYS A 82 7.93 -4.35 5.62
C LYS A 82 8.29 -2.93 5.19
N LYS A 83 8.98 -2.76 4.05
CA LYS A 83 9.36 -1.44 3.53
C LYS A 83 8.15 -0.55 3.26
N GLN A 84 7.08 -1.12 2.68
CA GLN A 84 5.84 -0.40 2.42
C GLN A 84 5.16 0.07 3.71
N LEU A 85 5.08 -0.80 4.71
CA LEU A 85 4.53 -0.46 6.03
C LEU A 85 5.38 0.56 6.79
N ASP A 86 6.70 0.40 6.79
CA ASP A 86 7.62 1.35 7.43
C ASP A 86 7.48 2.75 6.80
N LEU A 87 7.37 2.84 5.47
CA LEU A 87 7.14 4.11 4.80
C LEU A 87 5.80 4.73 5.21
N ASN A 88 4.73 3.94 5.19
CA ASN A 88 3.41 4.42 5.56
C ASN A 88 3.40 5.00 6.98
N GLU A 89 3.96 4.29 7.95
CA GLU A 89 4.00 4.72 9.35
C GLU A 89 4.97 5.90 9.60
N SER A 90 5.97 6.08 8.73
CA SER A 90 6.89 7.23 8.83
C SER A 90 6.28 8.55 8.36
N ASN A 91 5.19 8.52 7.58
CA ASN A 91 4.54 9.70 7.05
C ASN A 91 3.29 10.06 7.87
N PRO A 92 3.27 11.18 8.60
CA PRO A 92 2.14 11.54 9.47
C PRO A 92 0.84 11.85 8.72
N ASN A 93 0.86 11.97 7.38
CA ASN A 93 -0.34 12.15 6.56
C ASN A 93 -0.87 10.83 5.98
N ILE A 94 -0.32 9.68 6.38
CA ILE A 94 -0.86 8.36 6.07
C ILE A 94 -1.47 7.80 7.35
N ASP A 95 -2.80 7.71 7.39
CA ASP A 95 -3.58 7.33 8.57
C ASP A 95 -3.67 5.82 8.77
N GLY A 96 -3.25 5.02 7.79
CA GLY A 96 -3.18 3.58 7.95
C GLY A 96 -3.03 2.82 6.64
N THR A 97 -3.28 1.52 6.73
CA THR A 97 -3.07 0.56 5.64
C THR A 97 -4.24 -0.40 5.51
N ILE A 98 -4.65 -0.70 4.28
CA ILE A 98 -5.67 -1.69 3.95
C ILE A 98 -5.02 -2.84 3.18
N LEU A 99 -5.20 -4.07 3.63
CA LEU A 99 -4.63 -5.25 2.98
C LEU A 99 -5.62 -5.83 1.97
N PHE A 100 -5.25 -5.82 0.68
CA PHE A 100 -6.05 -6.45 -0.37
C PHE A 100 -5.50 -7.85 -0.71
N ARG A 101 -6.26 -8.94 -0.52
CA ARG A 101 -7.63 -9.05 0.03
C ARG A 101 -7.68 -10.11 1.12
N GLU A 102 -8.73 -10.07 1.94
CA GLU A 102 -8.94 -10.88 3.14
C GLU A 102 -8.56 -12.37 2.95
N ASN A 103 -8.95 -13.02 1.85
CA ASN A 103 -8.65 -14.43 1.60
C ASN A 103 -7.14 -14.76 1.69
N TYR A 104 -6.26 -13.80 1.40
CA TYR A 104 -4.80 -13.96 1.49
C TYR A 104 -4.26 -13.85 2.91
N LEU A 105 -5.10 -13.69 3.93
CA LEU A 105 -4.69 -13.86 5.33
C LEU A 105 -4.53 -15.34 5.70
N ASN A 106 -5.12 -16.25 4.93
CA ASN A 106 -5.16 -17.69 5.22
C ASN A 106 -4.46 -18.56 4.16
N GLN A 107 -3.87 -17.97 3.11
CA GLN A 107 -3.21 -18.72 2.05
C GLN A 107 -1.81 -19.20 2.47
N PRO A 108 -1.37 -20.40 2.07
CA PRO A 108 -0.02 -20.90 2.34
C PRO A 108 1.08 -19.94 1.89
N GLN A 109 0.92 -19.31 0.71
CA GLN A 109 1.93 -18.42 0.14
C GLN A 109 2.22 -17.17 0.98
N THR A 110 1.26 -16.71 1.78
CA THR A 110 1.36 -15.47 2.57
C THR A 110 1.63 -15.73 4.06
N GLN A 111 1.78 -16.97 4.50
CA GLN A 111 1.90 -17.32 5.93
C GLN A 111 3.04 -16.59 6.65
N GLN A 112 4.19 -16.41 5.98
CA GLN A 112 5.33 -15.68 6.55
C GLN A 112 5.01 -14.20 6.74
N ALA A 113 4.36 -13.58 5.76
CA ALA A 113 3.92 -12.20 5.83
C ALA A 113 2.82 -12.00 6.88
N VAL A 114 1.87 -12.92 6.99
CA VAL A 114 0.82 -12.87 8.04
C VAL A 114 1.43 -13.02 9.43
N SER A 115 2.41 -13.92 9.61
CA SER A 115 3.16 -14.05 10.87
C SER A 115 3.88 -12.75 11.22
N TYR A 116 4.52 -12.13 10.23
CA TYR A 116 5.15 -10.82 10.39
C TYR A 116 4.14 -9.73 10.80
N LEU A 117 2.99 -9.62 10.12
CA LEU A 117 1.94 -8.65 10.44
C LEU A 117 1.41 -8.83 11.87
N LYS A 118 1.18 -10.08 12.30
CA LYS A 118 0.78 -10.40 13.69
C LYS A 118 1.84 -9.94 14.69
N SER A 119 3.13 -10.13 14.40
CA SER A 119 4.21 -9.65 15.26
C SER A 119 4.30 -8.13 15.32
N ARG A 120 3.93 -7.43 14.24
CA ARG A 120 3.97 -5.96 14.15
C ARG A 120 2.83 -5.31 14.92
N TRP A 121 1.62 -5.86 14.84
CA TRP A 121 0.39 -5.21 15.36
C TRP A 121 -0.33 -5.96 16.48
N GLY A 122 0.09 -7.18 16.81
CA GLY A 122 -0.56 -8.02 17.84
C GLY A 122 0.04 -7.89 19.24
N GLY A 123 0.87 -6.88 19.48
CA GLY A 123 1.49 -6.57 20.78
C GLY A 123 0.64 -5.64 21.63
#